data_AF-A0A712HQC6-F1
#
_entry.id   AF-A0A712HQC6-F1
#
_cell.length_a   1.000
_cell.length_b   1.000
_cell.length_c   1.000
_cell.angle_alpha   90.00
_cell.angle_beta   90.00
_cell.angle_gamma   90.00
#
_symmetry.space_group_name_H-M   'P 1'
#
loop_
_entity.id
_entity.type
_entity.pdbx_description
1 polymer ?
#
loop_
_entity_poly.entity_id
_entity_poly.type
_entity_poly.pdbx_seq_one_letter_code
_entity_poly.pdbx_strand_id
1 'polypeptide(L)'
;MDNFYDLFMVSPLLLVVLFFVAVLAGFIDSIAGGGGLLTIPALMAAGMSPANALATNKLQACGGSLSSSLYFIRRKVVNLAEQKLNILMTFIGSMSGALLVQHVQA
;
A
#
# COMPACT_ATOMS: atom_id res chain seq x y z
N MET A 1 -10.24 -9.94 -26.82
CA MET A 1 -9.01 -9.78 -26.02
C MET A 1 -8.59 -8.31 -26.04
N ASP A 2 -8.66 -7.65 -27.21
CA ASP A 2 -8.26 -6.25 -27.42
C ASP A 2 -8.91 -5.24 -26.45
N ASN A 3 -10.23 -5.33 -26.24
CA ASN A 3 -10.96 -4.50 -25.27
C ASN A 3 -10.39 -4.53 -23.83
N PHE A 4 -9.74 -5.62 -23.42
CA PHE A 4 -9.17 -5.76 -22.08
C PHE A 4 -7.81 -5.07 -21.97
N TYR A 5 -7.01 -5.14 -23.04
CA TYR A 5 -5.75 -4.41 -23.15
C TYR A 5 -6.01 -2.90 -23.25
N ASP A 6 -7.07 -2.48 -23.96
CA ASP A 6 -7.46 -1.07 -24.04
C ASP A 6 -7.90 -0.51 -22.69
N LEU A 7 -8.56 -1.32 -21.85
CA LEU A 7 -9.05 -0.89 -20.54
C LEU A 7 -7.97 -0.90 -19.44
N PHE A 8 -7.09 -1.91 -19.43
CA PHE A 8 -6.11 -2.11 -18.37
C PHE A 8 -4.66 -1.83 -18.78
N MET A 9 -4.40 -1.53 -20.05
CA MET A 9 -3.06 -1.30 -20.63
C MET A 9 -2.05 -2.44 -20.42
N VAL A 10 -2.51 -3.60 -19.92
CA VAL A 10 -1.68 -4.70 -19.42
C VAL A 10 -2.36 -6.03 -19.75
N SER A 11 -1.58 -7.09 -20.01
CA SER A 11 -2.14 -8.40 -20.33
C SER A 11 -2.90 -9.02 -19.15
N PRO A 12 -4.01 -9.74 -19.39
CA PRO A 12 -4.77 -10.40 -18.33
C PRO A 12 -3.91 -11.38 -17.50
N LEU A 13 -2.97 -12.07 -18.15
CA LEU A 13 -2.04 -12.97 -17.49
C LEU A 13 -1.12 -12.21 -16.52
N LEU A 14 -0.60 -11.05 -16.92
CA LEU A 14 0.25 -10.24 -16.06
C LEU A 14 -0.52 -9.72 -14.84
N LEU A 15 -1.79 -9.35 -15.00
CA LEU A 15 -2.65 -8.94 -13.87
C LEU A 15 -2.81 -10.07 -12.85
N VAL A 16 -3.01 -11.31 -13.30
CA VAL A 16 -3.09 -12.48 -12.40
C VAL A 16 -1.77 -12.67 -11.64
N VAL A 17 -0.63 -12.58 -12.33
CA VAL A 17 0.69 -12.67 -11.68
C VAL A 17 0.87 -11.56 -10.66
N LEU A 18 0.59 -10.31 -11.03
CA LEU A 18 0.70 -9.15 -10.14
C LEU A 18 -0.24 -9.27 -8.94
N PHE A 19 -1.42 -9.85 -9.10
CA PHE A 19 -2.34 -10.13 -8.00
C PHE A 19 -1.71 -11.08 -6.97
N PHE A 20 -1.16 -12.21 -7.40
CA PHE A 20 -0.50 -13.14 -6.48
C PHE A 20 0.74 -12.54 -5.82
N VAL A 21 1.53 -11.76 -6.56
CA VAL A 21 2.66 -11.00 -5.99
C VAL A 21 2.16 -10.02 -4.92
N ALA A 22 1.08 -9.29 -5.19
CA ALA A 22 0.50 -8.35 -4.24
C ALA A 22 -0.05 -9.03 -2.98
N VAL A 23 -0.67 -10.20 -3.11
CA VAL A 23 -1.14 -11.02 -1.98
C VAL A 23 0.04 -11.48 -1.12
N LEU A 24 1.08 -12.06 -1.73
CA LEU A 24 2.28 -12.50 -1.03
C LEU A 24 2.98 -11.33 -0.34
N ALA A 25 3.12 -10.21 -1.05
CA ALA A 25 3.70 -9.00 -0.52
C ALA A 25 2.92 -8.46 0.68
N GLY A 26 1.58 -8.43 0.60
CA GLY A 26 0.72 -8.01 1.71
C GLY A 26 0.85 -8.92 2.93
N PHE A 27 0.98 -10.24 2.72
CA PHE A 27 1.26 -11.18 3.80
C PHE A 27 2.60 -10.87 4.49
N ILE A 28 3.67 -10.67 3.72
CA ILE A 28 5.00 -10.33 4.26
C ILE A 28 4.98 -8.96 4.95
N ASP A 29 4.28 -7.98 4.36
CA ASP A 29 4.12 -6.64 4.93
C ASP A 29 3.50 -6.69 6.33
N SER A 30 2.50 -7.57 6.53
CA SER A 30 1.88 -7.77 7.83
C SER A 30 2.79 -8.39 8.89
N ILE A 31 3.88 -9.07 8.49
CA ILE A 31 4.84 -9.72 9.40
C ILE A 31 6.02 -8.80 9.70
N ALA A 32 6.65 -8.24 8.67
CA ALA A 32 7.96 -7.57 8.77
C ALA A 32 7.97 -6.12 8.24
N GLY A 33 6.87 -5.63 7.64
CA GLY A 33 6.74 -4.23 7.19
C GLY A 33 7.58 -3.85 5.96
N GLY A 34 7.74 -4.77 5.00
CA GLY A 34 8.59 -4.58 3.82
C GLY A 34 7.98 -5.07 2.49
N GLY A 35 6.65 -5.23 2.39
CA GLY A 35 6.00 -5.79 1.19
C GLY A 35 6.28 -4.99 -0.09
N GLY A 36 6.59 -3.70 0.05
CA GLY A 36 7.01 -2.83 -1.05
C GLY A 36 8.25 -3.32 -1.80
N LEU A 37 9.15 -4.04 -1.14
CA LEU A 37 10.34 -4.63 -1.77
C LEU A 37 9.99 -5.67 -2.84
N LEU A 38 8.80 -6.28 -2.76
CA LEU A 38 8.29 -7.19 -3.78
C LEU A 38 7.42 -6.48 -4.81
N THR A 39 6.48 -5.64 -4.38
CA THR A 39 5.53 -5.01 -5.31
C THR A 39 6.18 -3.97 -6.22
N ILE A 40 7.14 -3.18 -5.72
CA ILE A 40 7.74 -2.09 -6.51
C ILE A 40 8.53 -2.67 -7.71
N PRO A 41 9.45 -3.64 -7.53
CA PRO A 41 10.14 -4.25 -8.66
C PRO A 41 9.20 -4.99 -9.61
N ALA A 42 8.15 -5.65 -9.10
CA ALA A 42 7.18 -6.35 -9.94
C ALA A 42 6.35 -5.38 -10.82
N LEU A 43 5.91 -4.25 -10.26
CA LEU A 43 5.20 -3.21 -11.02
C LEU A 43 6.11 -2.51 -12.02
N MET A 44 7.37 -2.26 -11.65
CA MET A 44 8.37 -1.72 -12.59
C MET A 44 8.69 -2.70 -13.73
N ALA A 45 8.80 -4.00 -13.43
CA ALA A 45 8.95 -5.06 -14.44
C ALA A 45 7.72 -5.18 -15.35
N ALA A 46 6.53 -4.81 -14.86
CA ALA A 46 5.31 -4.69 -15.65
C ALA A 46 5.26 -3.42 -16.52
N GLY A 47 6.28 -2.56 -16.47
CA GLY A 47 6.39 -1.35 -17.29
C GLY A 47 5.90 -0.06 -16.63
N MET A 48 5.55 -0.07 -15.33
CA MET A 48 5.17 1.15 -14.62
C MET A 48 6.39 2.02 -14.31
N SER A 49 6.24 3.35 -14.42
CA SER A 49 7.25 4.29 -13.97
C SER A 49 7.49 4.16 -12.46
N PRO A 50 8.70 4.50 -11.94
CA PRO A 50 8.97 4.43 -10.50
C PRO A 50 7.97 5.21 -9.65
N ALA A 51 7.54 6.38 -10.12
CA ALA A 51 6.53 7.19 -9.44
C ALA A 51 5.17 6.48 -9.36
N ASN A 52 4.71 5.87 -10.46
CA ASN A 52 3.46 5.13 -10.47
C ASN A 52 3.54 3.86 -9.63
N ALA A 53 4.65 3.12 -9.69
CA ALA A 53 4.87 1.92 -8.89
C ALA A 53 4.86 2.23 -7.39
N LEU A 54 5.52 3.32 -6.96
CA LEU A 54 5.49 3.80 -5.58
C LEU A 54 4.08 4.21 -5.15
N ALA A 55 3.37 4.96 -6.00
CA ALA A 55 2.01 5.39 -5.71
C ALA A 55 1.06 4.19 -5.52
N THR A 56 1.12 3.20 -6.41
CA THR A 56 0.30 1.97 -6.34
C THR A 56 0.64 1.14 -5.09
N ASN A 57 1.93 0.98 -4.76
CA ASN A 57 2.32 0.30 -3.53
C ASN A 57 1.79 1.02 -2.28
N LYS A 58 1.88 2.35 -2.22
CA LYS A 58 1.36 3.11 -1.07
C LYS A 58 -0.16 3.03 -0.95
N LEU A 59 -0.89 3.09 -2.06
CA LEU A 59 -2.34 2.90 -2.07
C LEU A 59 -2.73 1.52 -1.49
N GLN A 60 -2.02 0.47 -1.89
CA GLN A 60 -2.22 -0.88 -1.38
C GLN A 60 -2.01 -0.95 0.14
N ALA A 61 -0.90 -0.40 0.65
CA ALA A 61 -0.59 -0.40 2.08
C ALA A 61 -1.63 0.38 2.91
N CYS A 62 -2.10 1.51 2.41
CA CYS A 62 -3.18 2.29 3.03
C CYS A 62 -4.47 1.46 3.13
N GLY A 63 -4.88 0.77 2.06
CA GLY A 63 -6.05 -0.11 2.07
C GLY A 63 -5.93 -1.25 3.09
N GLY A 64 -4.76 -1.88 3.18
CA GLY A 64 -4.46 -2.91 4.17
C GLY A 64 -4.58 -2.42 5.61
N SER A 65 -3.98 -1.26 5.90
CA SER A 65 -4.00 -0.63 7.23
C SER A 65 -5.40 -0.15 7.64
N LEU A 66 -6.18 0.36 6.68
CA LEU A 66 -7.57 0.76 6.90
C LEU A 66 -8.46 -0.46 7.21
N SER A 67 -8.29 -1.55 6.45
CA SER A 67 -9.02 -2.80 6.66
C SER A 67 -8.73 -3.41 8.04
N SER A 68 -7.44 -3.49 8.42
CA SER A 68 -7.05 -4.02 9.73
C SER A 68 -7.56 -3.14 10.88
N SER A 69 -7.45 -1.82 10.75
CA SER A 69 -8.00 -0.86 11.73
C SER A 69 -9.51 -1.04 11.88
N LEU A 70 -10.26 -1.09 10.78
CA LEU A 70 -11.72 -1.28 10.80
C LEU A 70 -12.10 -2.62 11.44
N TYR A 71 -11.37 -3.69 11.12
CA TYR A 71 -11.59 -5.01 11.70
C TYR A 71 -11.42 -5.01 13.22
N PHE A 72 -10.33 -4.44 13.75
CA PHE A 72 -10.07 -4.40 15.19
C PHE A 72 -11.04 -3.49 15.96
N ILE A 73 -11.42 -2.36 15.37
CA ILE A 73 -12.44 -1.47 15.94
C ILE A 73 -13.80 -2.19 16.01
N ARG A 74 -14.22 -2.86 14.93
CA ARG A 74 -15.50 -3.61 14.89
C ARG A 74 -15.56 -4.74 15.90
N ARG A 75 -14.43 -5.41 16.16
CA ARG A 75 -14.33 -6.46 17.18
C ARG A 75 -14.21 -5.94 18.61
N LYS A 76 -14.23 -4.62 18.83
CA LYS A 76 -14.07 -3.96 20.15
C LYS A 76 -12.78 -4.36 20.88
N VAL A 77 -11.77 -4.81 20.12
CA VAL A 77 -10.43 -5.14 20.66
C VAL A 77 -9.64 -3.86 20.92
N VAL A 78 -10.04 -2.75 20.32
CA VAL A 78 -9.42 -1.43 20.44
C VAL A 78 -10.44 -0.43 20.98
N ASN A 79 -10.10 0.21 22.10
CA ASN A 79 -10.89 1.32 22.65
C ASN A 79 -10.42 2.65 22.05
N LEU A 80 -11.22 3.23 21.15
CA LEU A 80 -10.89 4.50 20.49
C LEU A 80 -10.75 5.67 21.47
N ALA A 81 -11.41 5.64 22.63
CA ALA A 81 -11.32 6.71 23.61
C ALA A 81 -9.93 6.81 24.25
N GLU A 82 -9.30 5.65 24.49
CA GLU A 82 -7.96 5.55 25.07
C GLU A 82 -6.86 5.81 24.03
N GLN A 83 -7.14 5.49 22.75
CA GLN A 83 -6.17 5.63 21.67
C GLN A 83 -6.11 7.03 21.04
N LYS A 84 -6.92 8.00 21.49
CA LYS A 84 -6.99 9.34 20.88
C LYS A 84 -5.64 10.05 20.79
N LEU A 85 -4.84 9.98 21.85
CA LEU A 85 -3.52 10.60 21.87
C LEU A 85 -2.56 9.91 20.88
N ASN A 86 -2.60 8.58 20.82
CA ASN A 86 -1.78 7.80 19.89
C ASN A 86 -2.14 8.12 18.44
N ILE A 87 -3.44 8.17 18.12
CA ILE A 87 -3.93 8.54 16.78
C ILE A 87 -3.44 9.94 16.41
N LEU A 88 -3.53 10.91 17.33
CA LEU A 88 -3.07 12.28 17.08
C LEU A 88 -1.55 12.35 16.84
N MET A 89 -0.75 11.67 17.67
CA MET A 89 0.70 11.63 17.51
C MET A 89 1.12 10.93 16.20
N THR A 90 0.47 9.81 15.84
CA THR A 90 0.70 9.13 14.56
C THR A 90 0.32 10.02 13.39
N PHE A 91 -0.81 10.74 13.47
CA PHE A 91 -1.22 11.66 12.42
C PHE A 91 -0.19 12.78 12.21
N ILE A 92 0.20 13.47 13.28
CA ILE A 92 1.20 14.54 13.22
C ILE A 92 2.52 14.00 12.67
N GLY A 93 3.02 12.87 13.20
CA GLY A 93 4.27 12.27 12.75
C GLY A 93 4.25 11.86 11.27
N SER A 94 3.16 11.21 10.82
CA SER A 94 3.01 10.79 9.42
C SER A 94 2.90 11.98 8.47
N MET A 95 2.15 13.03 8.84
CA MET A 95 2.00 14.24 8.02
C MET A 95 3.31 15.03 7.95
N SER A 96 3.97 15.25 9.09
CA SER A 96 5.28 15.91 9.13
C SER A 96 6.31 15.12 8.30
N GLY A 97 6.37 13.79 8.44
CA GLY A 97 7.28 12.96 7.65
C GLY A 97 7.00 13.03 6.14
N ALA A 98 5.73 12.98 5.74
CA ALA A 98 5.34 13.09 4.33
C ALA A 98 5.67 14.45 3.71
N LEU A 99 5.57 15.54 4.49
CA LEU A 99 5.99 16.87 4.06
C LEU A 99 7.50 17.01 4.00
N LEU A 100 8.21 16.44 4.98
CA LEU A 100 9.67 16.52 5.05
C LEU A 100 10.31 15.80 3.87
N VAL A 101 9.78 14.63 3.48
CA VAL A 101 10.31 13.87 2.33
C VAL A 101 10.23 14.64 1.01
N GLN A 102 9.25 15.54 0.85
CA GLN A 102 9.12 16.38 -0.35
C GLN A 102 10.25 17.42 -0.47
N HIS A 103 10.90 17.76 0.64
CA HIS A 103 12.01 18.71 0.67
C HIS A 103 13.38 18.02 0.56
N VAL A 104 13.42 16.69 0.63
CA VAL A 104 14.65 15.92 0.41
C VAL A 104 14.88 15.84 -1.10
N GLN A 105 15.89 16.55 -1.60
CA GLN A 105 16.36 16.39 -2.98
C GLN A 105 16.99 15.00 -3.15
N ALA A 106 16.47 14.26 -4.13
CA ALA A 106 16.99 12.97 -4.57
C ALA A 106 18.12 13.14 -5.58
#